data_AF-A0A5M3X7E9-F1
#
_entry.id   AF-A0A5M3X7E9-F1
#
_cell.length_a   1.000
_cell.length_b   1.000
_cell.length_c   1.000
_cell.angle_alpha   90.00
_cell.angle_beta   90.00
_cell.angle_gamma   90.00
#
_symmetry.space_group_name_H-M   'P 1'
#
loop_
_entity.id
_entity.type
_entity.pdbx_description
1 polymer ?
#
loop_
_entity_poly.entity_id
_entity_poly.type
_entity_poly.pdbx_seq_one_letter_code
_entity_poly.pdbx_strand_id
1 'polypeptide(L)'
;MTTFGAEDGLKVDFGRVVSTNTFDAHRLIAQAAAQGRGERMAERLFRAYFTDALNVADHDILVMLAEETGVRMSDGGATELRAELDRVRGLGFTADSVPAFRFDTGLTLSGEQPEEAFFAAFEA
;
A
#
# COMPACT_ATOMS: atom_id res chain seq x y z
N MET A 1 -5.59 20.84 3.23
CA MET A 1 -4.94 20.00 4.27
C MET A 1 -6.00 19.45 5.21
N THR A 2 -6.11 18.13 5.28
CA THR A 2 -7.10 17.44 6.12
C THR A 2 -6.57 17.18 7.52
N THR A 3 -7.47 16.98 8.49
CA THR A 3 -7.11 16.53 9.86
C THR A 3 -6.78 15.03 9.92
N PHE A 4 -7.12 14.29 8.86
CA PHE A 4 -6.86 12.86 8.75
C PHE A 4 -5.38 12.53 8.93
N GLY A 5 -5.07 11.65 9.90
CA GLY A 5 -3.72 11.21 10.24
C GLY A 5 -2.80 12.28 10.85
N ALA A 6 -3.31 13.49 11.12
CA ALA A 6 -2.47 14.57 11.63
C ALA A 6 -1.97 14.31 13.06
N GLU A 7 -2.76 13.64 13.89
CA GLU A 7 -2.38 13.20 15.23
C GLU A 7 -1.25 12.16 15.20
N ASP A 8 -1.17 11.39 14.11
CA ASP A 8 -0.11 10.40 13.83
C ASP A 8 1.09 11.01 13.08
N GLY A 9 1.12 12.34 12.92
CA GLY A 9 2.19 13.05 12.22
C GLY A 9 2.12 12.98 10.69
N LEU A 10 1.04 12.47 10.11
CA LEU A 10 0.86 12.38 8.66
C LEU A 10 0.46 13.73 8.05
N LYS A 11 1.06 14.02 6.90
CA LYS A 11 0.70 15.19 6.09
C LYS A 11 -0.04 14.71 4.86
N VAL A 12 -1.38 14.78 4.91
CA VAL A 12 -2.24 14.35 3.81
C VAL A 12 -2.94 15.55 3.17
N ASP A 13 -2.91 15.61 1.84
CA ASP A 13 -3.58 16.63 1.05
C ASP A 13 -4.45 16.01 -0.05
N PHE A 14 -5.57 15.40 0.36
CA PHE A 14 -6.54 14.78 -0.55
C PHE A 14 -7.03 15.71 -1.67
N GLY A 15 -7.04 17.03 -1.45
CA GLY A 15 -7.48 18.00 -2.45
C GLY A 15 -6.54 18.12 -3.66
N ARG A 16 -5.31 17.61 -3.56
CA ARG A 16 -4.31 17.63 -4.63
C ARG A 16 -4.06 16.25 -5.23
N VAL A 17 -4.57 15.18 -4.60
CA VAL A 17 -4.36 13.81 -5.04
C VAL A 17 -4.89 13.62 -6.46
N VAL A 18 -4.07 13.01 -7.32
CA VAL A 18 -4.46 12.62 -8.68
C VAL A 18 -4.99 11.20 -8.63
N SER A 19 -6.31 11.03 -8.76
CA SER A 19 -6.92 9.70 -8.87
C SER A 19 -6.34 8.97 -10.08
N THR A 20 -5.70 7.83 -9.84
CA THR A 20 -4.93 7.11 -10.86
C THR A 20 -4.96 5.61 -10.63
N ASN A 21 -4.58 4.84 -11.64
CA ASN A 21 -4.43 3.39 -11.51
C ASN A 21 -3.19 3.07 -10.67
N THR A 22 -3.33 2.25 -9.62
CA THR A 22 -2.23 1.91 -8.71
C THR A 22 -1.62 0.53 -8.96
N PHE A 23 -1.99 -0.17 -10.04
CA PHE A 23 -1.53 -1.53 -10.31
C PHE A 23 0.00 -1.61 -10.41
N ASP A 24 0.62 -0.69 -11.17
CA ASP A 24 2.09 -0.67 -11.30
C ASP A 24 2.79 -0.22 -10.01
N ALA A 25 2.18 0.66 -9.22
CA ALA A 25 2.66 0.99 -7.88
C ALA A 25 2.67 -0.24 -6.96
N HIS A 26 1.59 -1.05 -6.97
CA HIS A 26 1.54 -2.31 -6.22
C HIS A 26 2.53 -3.35 -6.75
N ARG A 27 2.74 -3.41 -8.07
CA ARG A 27 3.76 -4.28 -8.68
C ARG A 27 5.15 -3.90 -8.20
N LEU A 28 5.43 -2.60 -8.09
CA LEU A 28 6.68 -2.09 -7.56
C LEU A 28 6.86 -2.42 -6.06
N ILE A 29 5.79 -2.35 -5.25
CA ILE A 29 5.83 -2.81 -3.85
C ILE A 29 6.17 -4.30 -3.77
N ALA A 30 5.56 -5.14 -4.62
CA ALA A 30 5.86 -6.58 -4.65
C ALA A 30 7.33 -6.86 -5.04
N GLN A 31 7.85 -6.14 -6.04
CA GLN A 31 9.27 -6.22 -6.42
C GLN A 31 10.21 -5.73 -5.30
N ALA A 32 9.81 -4.67 -4.59
CA ALA A 32 10.56 -4.16 -3.44
C ALA A 32 10.55 -5.15 -2.26
N ALA A 33 9.42 -5.80 -2.00
CA ALA A 33 9.28 -6.81 -0.95
C ALA A 33 10.24 -7.99 -1.19
N ALA A 34 10.35 -8.48 -2.42
CA ALA A 34 11.33 -9.50 -2.80
C ALA A 34 12.81 -9.07 -2.61
N GLN A 35 13.06 -7.76 -2.45
CA GLN A 35 14.37 -7.18 -2.19
C GLN A 35 14.55 -6.74 -0.72
N GLY A 36 13.61 -7.07 0.18
CA GLY A 36 13.65 -6.64 1.58
C GLY A 36 13.37 -5.15 1.79
N ARG A 37 12.71 -4.49 0.83
CA ARG A 37 12.46 -3.04 0.79
C ARG A 37 10.98 -2.69 0.64
N GLY A 38 10.09 -3.65 0.87
CA GLY A 38 8.64 -3.50 0.66
C GLY A 38 8.03 -2.35 1.46
N GLU A 39 8.32 -2.29 2.76
CA GLU A 39 7.84 -1.23 3.65
C GLU A 39 8.33 0.15 3.19
N ARG A 40 9.64 0.31 2.97
CA ARG A 40 10.22 1.57 2.49
C ARG A 40 9.61 2.04 1.16
N MET A 41 9.34 1.11 0.25
CA MET A 41 8.69 1.43 -1.02
C MET A 41 7.23 1.84 -0.83
N ALA A 42 6.47 1.12 -0.01
CA ALA A 42 5.07 1.43 0.29
C ALA A 42 4.93 2.80 0.95
N GLU A 43 5.75 3.09 1.97
CA GLU A 43 5.79 4.40 2.64
C GLU A 43 6.10 5.53 1.64
N ARG A 44 7.09 5.30 0.76
CA ARG A 44 7.47 6.30 -0.23
C ARG A 44 6.36 6.57 -1.25
N LEU A 45 5.66 5.53 -1.71
CA LEU A 45 4.51 5.64 -2.60
C LEU A 45 3.33 6.33 -1.91
N PHE A 46 3.06 6.04 -0.64
CA PHE A 46 2.04 6.75 0.14
C PHE A 46 2.34 8.24 0.22
N ARG A 47 3.58 8.63 0.53
CA ARG A 47 4.01 10.03 0.52
C ARG A 47 3.89 10.66 -0.87
N ALA A 48 4.33 9.95 -1.91
CA ALA A 48 4.24 10.42 -3.30
C ALA A 48 2.79 10.75 -3.68
N TYR A 49 1.85 9.88 -3.31
CA TYR A 49 0.44 10.01 -3.65
C TYR A 49 -0.28 11.03 -2.77
N PHE A 50 -0.24 10.86 -1.44
CA PHE A 50 -1.05 11.61 -0.49
C PHE A 50 -0.46 12.97 -0.07
N THR A 51 0.86 13.15 -0.18
CA THR A 51 1.54 14.38 0.25
C THR A 51 2.08 15.17 -0.94
N ASP A 52 2.83 14.50 -1.82
CA ASP A 52 3.53 15.15 -2.93
C ASP A 52 2.61 15.35 -4.15
N ALA A 53 1.44 14.70 -4.18
CA ALA A 53 0.46 14.73 -5.28
C ALA A 53 1.03 14.27 -6.63
N LEU A 54 1.92 13.27 -6.61
CA LEU A 54 2.51 12.68 -7.80
C LEU A 54 1.59 11.60 -8.39
N ASN A 55 1.59 11.49 -9.73
CA ASN A 55 0.86 10.45 -10.44
C ASN A 55 1.61 9.11 -10.35
N VAL A 56 1.16 8.22 -9.46
CA VAL A 56 1.78 6.89 -9.25
C VAL A 56 1.45 5.85 -10.34
N ALA A 57 0.77 6.25 -11.43
CA ALA A 57 0.69 5.45 -12.66
C ALA A 57 1.76 5.84 -13.70
N ASP A 58 2.49 6.93 -13.46
CA ASP A 58 3.53 7.40 -14.37
C ASP A 58 4.81 6.57 -14.18
N HIS A 59 5.32 6.02 -15.27
CA HIS A 59 6.51 5.15 -15.23
C HIS A 59 7.76 5.89 -14.75
N ASP A 60 7.98 7.12 -15.18
CA ASP A 60 9.18 7.90 -14.82
C ASP A 60 9.13 8.29 -13.34
N ILE A 61 7.93 8.58 -12.82
CA ILE A 61 7.71 8.74 -11.38
C ILE A 61 8.07 7.45 -10.65
N LEU A 62 7.56 6.29 -11.08
CA LEU A 62 7.84 5.01 -10.42
C LEU A 62 9.35 4.67 -10.43
N VAL A 63 10.06 4.97 -11.52
CA VAL A 63 11.52 4.81 -11.61
C VAL A 63 12.23 5.69 -10.59
N MET A 64 11.90 6.98 -10.53
CA MET A 64 12.46 7.91 -9.54
C MET A 64 12.26 7.41 -8.10
N LEU A 65 11.04 6.97 -7.77
CA LEU A 65 10.72 6.45 -6.43
C LEU A 65 11.49 5.16 -6.10
N ALA A 66 11.71 4.31 -7.10
CA ALA A 66 12.52 3.11 -6.95
C ALA A 66 14.00 3.42 -6.69
N GLU A 67 14.56 4.41 -7.39
CA GLU A 67 15.94 4.87 -7.14
C GLU A 67 16.11 5.43 -5.73
N GLU A 68 15.19 6.30 -5.27
CA GLU A 68 15.21 6.89 -3.92
C GLU A 68 15.13 5.83 -2.80
N THR A 69 14.50 4.70 -3.10
CA THR A 69 14.33 3.59 -2.14
C THR A 69 15.35 2.46 -2.33
N GLY A 70 16.20 2.56 -3.36
CA GLY A 70 17.20 1.55 -3.73
C GLY A 70 16.57 0.23 -4.20
N VAL A 71 15.38 0.29 -4.78
CA VAL A 71 14.67 -0.85 -5.36
C VAL A 71 15.05 -0.98 -6.83
N ARG A 72 15.41 -2.19 -7.26
CA ARG A 72 15.63 -2.48 -8.68
C ARG A 72 14.29 -2.83 -9.32
N MET A 73 13.84 -1.99 -10.25
CA MET A 73 12.64 -2.28 -11.04
C MET A 73 12.90 -3.38 -12.08
N SER A 74 11.83 -4.09 -12.42
CA SER A 74 11.81 -4.99 -13.57
C SER A 74 10.49 -4.87 -14.32
N ASP A 75 10.47 -5.32 -15.57
CA ASP A 75 9.24 -5.38 -16.36
C ASP A 75 8.34 -6.56 -15.97
N GLY A 76 8.81 -7.46 -15.10
CA GLY A 76 8.07 -8.64 -14.63
C GLY A 76 7.11 -8.37 -13.47
N GLY A 77 6.51 -9.44 -12.92
CA GLY A 77 5.67 -9.39 -11.71
C GLY A 77 4.19 -9.12 -11.97
N ALA A 78 3.79 -8.79 -13.20
CA ALA A 78 2.41 -8.44 -13.51
C ALA A 78 1.46 -9.66 -13.50
N THR A 79 1.96 -10.86 -13.83
CA THR A 79 1.18 -12.10 -13.79
C THR A 79 1.02 -12.55 -12.34
N GLU A 80 2.11 -12.52 -11.58
CA GLU A 80 2.17 -12.88 -10.17
C GLU A 80 1.26 -11.98 -9.33
N LEU A 81 1.29 -10.66 -9.58
CA LEU A 81 0.41 -9.72 -8.88
C LEU A 81 -1.06 -9.97 -9.19
N ARG A 82 -1.42 -10.30 -10.44
CA ARG A 82 -2.82 -10.64 -10.78
C ARG A 82 -3.27 -11.91 -10.07
N ALA A 83 -2.44 -12.95 -10.07
CA ALA A 83 -2.72 -14.19 -9.37
C ALA A 83 -2.91 -13.94 -7.86
N GLU A 84 -2.07 -13.09 -7.26
CA GLU A 84 -2.20 -12.71 -5.85
C GLU A 84 -3.48 -11.91 -5.57
N LEU A 85 -3.85 -10.97 -6.44
CA LEU A 85 -5.12 -10.24 -6.33
C LEU A 85 -6.33 -11.19 -6.43
N ASP A 86 -6.29 -12.15 -7.34
CA ASP A 86 -7.36 -13.15 -7.48
C ASP A 86 -7.44 -14.06 -6.25
N ARG A 87 -6.30 -14.45 -5.69
CA ARG A 87 -6.23 -15.19 -4.42
C ARG A 87 -6.87 -14.37 -3.29
N VAL A 88 -6.49 -13.11 -3.12
CA VAL A 88 -7.02 -12.20 -2.07
C VAL A 88 -8.52 -11.98 -2.23
N ARG A 89 -9.02 -11.81 -3.46
CA ARG A 89 -10.46 -11.74 -3.76
C ARG A 89 -11.20 -13.01 -3.41
N GLY A 90 -10.60 -14.17 -3.67
CA GLY A 90 -11.13 -15.48 -3.28
C GLY A 90 -11.29 -15.66 -1.76
N LEU A 91 -10.57 -14.86 -0.97
CA LEU A 91 -10.71 -14.81 0.49
C LEU A 91 -11.80 -13.83 0.97
N GLY A 92 -12.50 -13.17 0.05
CA GLY A 92 -13.59 -12.23 0.34
C GLY A 92 -13.18 -10.76 0.42
N PHE A 93 -11.91 -10.43 0.20
CA PHE A 93 -11.44 -9.05 0.24
C PHE A 93 -11.68 -8.31 -1.09
N THR A 94 -12.21 -7.09 -0.99
CA THR A 94 -12.45 -6.18 -2.13
C THR A 94 -11.67 -4.87 -1.96
N ALA A 95 -11.71 -4.01 -2.98
CA ALA A 95 -11.10 -2.69 -2.90
C ALA A 95 -11.71 -1.82 -1.77
N ASP A 96 -13.00 -2.02 -1.45
CA ASP A 96 -13.68 -1.30 -0.35
C ASP A 96 -13.35 -1.89 1.03
N SER A 97 -12.54 -2.93 1.09
CA SER A 97 -12.17 -3.61 2.33
C SER A 97 -10.89 -3.07 2.97
N VAL A 98 -10.19 -2.11 2.35
CA VAL A 98 -8.88 -1.66 2.85
C VAL A 98 -8.97 -0.47 3.82
N PRO A 99 -8.12 -0.42 4.86
CA PRO A 99 -7.20 -1.46 5.28
C PRO A 99 -7.94 -2.67 5.91
N ALA A 100 -7.41 -3.88 5.69
CA ALA A 100 -7.91 -5.09 6.33
C ALA A 100 -6.75 -5.98 6.77
N PHE A 101 -6.93 -6.64 7.92
CA PHE A 101 -5.96 -7.51 8.55
C PHE A 101 -6.63 -8.83 8.90
N ARG A 102 -6.08 -9.94 8.43
CA ARG A 102 -6.57 -11.28 8.73
C ARG A 102 -5.53 -12.05 9.51
N PHE A 103 -5.94 -12.58 10.65
CA PHE A 103 -5.11 -13.33 11.58
C PHE A 103 -5.25 -14.84 11.33
N ASP A 104 -4.28 -15.63 11.80
CA ASP A 104 -4.27 -17.09 11.63
C ASP A 104 -5.45 -17.78 12.32
N THR A 105 -6.05 -17.13 13.33
CA THR A 105 -7.29 -17.57 14.00
C THR A 105 -8.53 -17.49 13.11
N GLY A 106 -8.43 -16.85 11.95
CA GLY A 106 -9.56 -16.53 11.08
C GLY A 106 -10.25 -15.20 11.40
N LEU A 107 -9.87 -14.54 12.50
CA LEU A 107 -10.32 -13.18 12.81
C LEU A 107 -9.90 -12.22 11.69
N THR A 108 -10.81 -11.32 11.30
CA THR A 108 -10.54 -10.24 10.35
C THR A 108 -10.91 -8.91 10.99
N LEU A 109 -9.96 -7.98 10.99
CA LEU A 109 -10.16 -6.59 11.36
C LEU A 109 -10.22 -5.75 10.09
N SER A 110 -11.25 -4.91 9.95
CA SER A 110 -11.47 -4.07 8.76
C SER A 110 -11.56 -2.60 9.14
N GLY A 111 -10.97 -1.74 8.31
CA GLY A 111 -10.88 -0.30 8.54
C GLY A 111 -9.82 0.08 9.58
N GLU A 112 -9.85 1.34 9.96
CA GLU A 112 -9.03 1.89 11.03
C GLU A 112 -9.53 1.35 12.37
N GLN A 113 -8.69 0.55 13.04
CA GLN A 113 -8.98 -0.05 14.33
C GLN A 113 -8.03 0.51 15.40
N PRO A 114 -8.46 0.60 16.66
CA PRO A 114 -7.60 1.05 17.75
C PRO A 114 -6.51 0.01 18.06
N GLU A 115 -5.40 0.45 18.66
CA GLU A 115 -4.27 -0.43 19.00
C GLU A 115 -4.69 -1.61 19.89
N GLU A 116 -5.64 -1.40 20.80
CA GLU A 116 -6.15 -2.44 21.69
C GLU A 116 -6.84 -3.58 20.94
N ALA A 117 -7.49 -3.29 19.80
CA ALA A 117 -8.11 -4.32 18.97
C ALA A 117 -7.06 -5.19 18.28
N PHE A 118 -5.95 -4.60 17.83
CA PHE A 118 -4.82 -5.35 17.29
C PHE A 118 -4.14 -6.19 18.38
N PHE A 119 -3.90 -5.61 19.56
CA PHE A 119 -3.30 -6.33 20.69
C PHE A 119 -4.15 -7.57 21.07
N ALA A 120 -5.46 -7.40 21.22
CA ALA A 120 -6.36 -8.51 21.52
C ALA A 120 -6.36 -9.59 20.41
N ALA A 121 -6.24 -9.19 19.14
CA ALA A 121 -6.18 -10.12 18.02
C ALA A 121 -4.88 -10.94 17.97
N PHE A 122 -3.77 -10.41 18.47
CA PHE A 122 -2.50 -11.16 18.57
C PHE A 122 -2.48 -12.17 19.72
N GLU A 123 -3.27 -11.94 20.78
CA GLU A 123 -3.34 -12.82 21.96
C GLU A 123 -4.40 -13.94 21.85
N ALA A 124 -5.23 -13.90 20.79
CA ALA A 124 -6.30 -14.87 20.53
C ALA A 124 -5.78 -16.16 19.89
#